data_AF-A0A2M6VDW8-F1
#
_entry.id   AF-A0A2M6VDW8-F1
#
_cell.length_a   1.000
_cell.length_b   1.000
_cell.length_c   1.000
_cell.angle_alpha   90.00
_cell.angle_beta   90.00
_cell.angle_gamma   90.00
#
_symmetry.space_group_name_H-M   'P 1'
#
loop_
_entity.id
_entity.type
_entity.pdbx_description
1 polymer ?
#
loop_
_entity_poly.entity_id
_entity_poly.type
_entity_poly.pdbx_seq_one_letter_code
_entity_poly.pdbx_strand_id
1 'polypeptide(L)'
;MRGESITLSPLFQSVPEEIQWHQTDANLGYTKAQHRLGLLYLESAIDAGELYQAYKWLFISVALGNETARYDLVEVNTRLDYDQINEAYQLAEDWFEEKFDEEFERDESSWSLELLKWRFALPLVN
;
A
#
# COMPACT_ATOMS: atom_id res chain seq x y z
N MET A 1 -3.31 -22.72 -2.57
CA MET A 1 -4.63 -22.08 -2.41
C MET A 1 -4.78 -21.68 -0.95
N ARG A 2 -4.29 -20.50 -0.55
CA ARG A 2 -4.64 -19.96 0.78
C ARG A 2 -5.99 -19.28 0.63
N GLY A 3 -7.04 -19.99 1.02
CA GLY A 3 -8.34 -19.41 1.31
C GLY A 3 -8.33 -18.87 2.73
N GLU A 4 -7.51 -17.85 2.99
CA GLU A 4 -7.62 -17.11 4.24
C GLU A 4 -8.75 -16.10 3.99
N SER A 5 -9.91 -16.37 4.61
CA SER A 5 -11.01 -15.42 4.69
C SER A 5 -10.45 -14.06 5.06
N ILE A 6 -10.95 -13.01 4.39
CA ILE A 6 -10.77 -11.61 4.81
C ILE A 6 -10.87 -11.59 6.32
N THR A 7 -9.75 -11.34 7.02
CA THR A 7 -9.71 -11.50 8.48
C THR A 7 -10.33 -10.28 9.11
N LEU A 8 -11.64 -10.05 8.89
CA LEU A 8 -12.38 -8.94 9.47
C LEU A 8 -12.12 -8.91 10.97
N SER A 9 -11.67 -7.76 11.47
CA SER A 9 -11.54 -7.61 12.92
C SER A 9 -12.95 -7.76 13.51
N PRO A 10 -13.15 -8.46 14.65
CA PRO A 10 -14.49 -8.69 15.23
C PRO A 10 -15.27 -7.42 15.59
N LEU A 11 -14.61 -6.26 15.48
CA LEU A 11 -15.12 -4.93 15.73
C LEU A 11 -15.92 -4.35 14.56
N PHE A 12 -15.71 -4.83 13.32
CA PHE A 12 -16.34 -4.27 12.13
C PHE A 12 -17.37 -5.23 11.53
N GLN A 13 -18.49 -4.68 11.08
CA GLN A 13 -19.58 -5.47 10.49
C GLN A 13 -19.34 -5.75 9.01
N SER A 14 -18.49 -4.96 8.34
CA SER A 14 -18.17 -5.11 6.91
C SER A 14 -16.79 -4.58 6.54
N VAL A 15 -16.24 -5.04 5.41
CA VAL A 15 -14.96 -4.56 4.86
C VAL A 15 -14.98 -3.04 4.59
N PRO A 16 -16.01 -2.45 3.96
CA PRO A 16 -16.04 -1.01 3.71
C PRO A 16 -16.04 -0.17 4.99
N GLU A 17 -16.68 -0.67 6.05
CA GLU A 17 -16.67 0.00 7.36
C GLU A 17 -15.26 -0.01 7.97
N GLU A 18 -14.55 -1.14 7.89
CA GLU A 18 -13.17 -1.26 8.36
C GLU A 18 -12.21 -0.36 7.55
N ILE A 19 -12.40 -0.28 6.23
CA ILE A 19 -11.66 0.62 5.33
C ILE A 19 -11.83 2.07 5.81
N GLN A 20 -13.07 2.53 6.02
CA GLN A 20 -13.35 3.90 6.46
C GLN A 20 -12.68 4.22 7.80
N TRP A 21 -12.68 3.27 8.72
CA TRP A 21 -12.03 3.42 10.01
C TRP A 21 -10.52 3.61 9.89
N HIS A 22 -9.85 2.75 9.11
CA HIS A 22 -8.40 2.86 8.94
C HIS A 22 -7.97 3.99 8.01
N GLN A 23 -8.86 4.53 7.19
CA GLN A 23 -8.56 5.62 6.26
C GLN A 23 -7.99 6.86 6.97
N THR A 24 -8.59 7.24 8.11
CA THR A 24 -8.16 8.42 8.87
C THR A 24 -6.75 8.22 9.43
N ASP A 25 -6.50 7.07 10.07
CA ASP A 25 -5.20 6.76 10.64
C ASP A 25 -4.11 6.58 9.57
N ALA A 26 -4.47 5.95 8.44
CA ALA A 26 -3.56 5.78 7.31
C ALA A 26 -3.15 7.14 6.73
N ASN A 27 -4.10 8.09 6.64
CA ASN A 27 -3.85 9.46 6.20
C ASN A 27 -2.99 10.28 7.19
N LEU A 28 -3.00 9.94 8.48
CA LEU A 28 -2.15 10.56 9.50
C LEU A 28 -0.72 9.97 9.53
N GLY A 29 -0.42 8.98 8.68
CA GLY A 29 0.90 8.36 8.62
C GLY A 29 1.09 7.14 9.51
N TYR A 30 0.04 6.62 10.14
CA TYR A 30 0.16 5.41 10.96
C TYR A 30 0.39 4.17 10.09
N THR A 31 1.63 3.70 10.06
CA THR A 31 2.06 2.60 9.16
C THR A 31 1.33 1.28 9.37
N LYS A 32 0.86 1.00 10.59
CA LYS A 32 0.01 -0.17 10.85
C LYS A 32 -1.38 -0.05 10.21
N ALA A 33 -1.96 1.15 10.23
CA ALA A 33 -3.24 1.41 9.58
C ALA A 33 -3.10 1.39 8.06
N GLN A 34 -2.00 1.93 7.52
CA GLN A 34 -1.67 1.84 6.09
C GLN A 34 -1.51 0.39 5.65
N HIS A 35 -0.75 -0.42 6.39
CA HIS A 35 -0.64 -1.85 6.12
C HIS A 35 -1.99 -2.55 6.12
N ARG A 36 -2.80 -2.32 7.17
CA ARG A 36 -4.12 -2.94 7.30
C ARG A 36 -5.06 -2.54 6.17
N LEU A 37 -5.09 -1.25 5.83
CA LEU A 37 -5.89 -0.72 4.74
C LEU A 37 -5.50 -1.33 3.40
N GLY A 38 -4.19 -1.43 3.15
CA GLY A 38 -3.64 -2.07 1.96
C GLY A 38 -4.03 -3.55 1.85
N LEU A 39 -3.98 -4.28 2.97
CA LEU A 39 -4.41 -5.68 3.03
C LEU A 39 -5.91 -5.85 2.76
N LEU A 40 -6.75 -4.98 3.33
CA LEU A 40 -8.20 -5.01 3.10
C LEU A 40 -8.52 -4.82 1.62
N TYR A 41 -7.88 -3.86 0.96
CA TYR A 41 -8.04 -3.67 -0.48
C TYR A 41 -7.51 -4.88 -1.27
N LEU A 42 -6.36 -5.44 -0.89
CA LEU A 42 -5.78 -6.61 -1.58
C LEU A 42 -6.72 -7.83 -1.53
N GLU A 43 -7.27 -8.13 -0.36
CA GLU A 43 -8.12 -9.28 -0.12
C GLU A 43 -9.53 -9.11 -0.70
N SER A 44 -10.05 -7.87 -0.72
CA SER A 44 -11.38 -7.56 -1.26
C SER A 44 -11.40 -7.19 -2.75
N ALA A 45 -10.22 -7.03 -3.38
CA ALA A 45 -10.08 -6.58 -4.76
C ALA A 45 -10.84 -7.46 -5.77
N ILE A 46 -11.86 -6.89 -6.39
CA ILE A 46 -12.62 -7.42 -7.53
C ILE A 46 -12.17 -6.82 -8.87
N ASP A 47 -11.46 -5.70 -8.86
CA ASP A 47 -10.90 -5.05 -10.04
C ASP A 47 -9.49 -4.47 -9.80
N ALA A 48 -8.92 -3.86 -10.85
CA ALA A 48 -7.60 -3.26 -10.78
C ALA A 48 -7.56 -1.97 -9.93
N GLY A 49 -8.66 -1.22 -9.83
CA GLY A 49 -8.70 0.02 -9.06
C GLY A 49 -8.54 -0.23 -7.56
N GLU A 50 -9.12 -1.30 -7.05
CA GLU A 50 -8.90 -1.72 -5.66
C GLU A 50 -7.46 -2.20 -5.43
N LEU A 51 -6.85 -2.86 -6.42
CA LEU A 51 -5.43 -3.22 -6.35
C LEU A 51 -4.51 -2.01 -6.34
N TYR A 52 -4.89 -0.90 -6.99
CA TYR A 52 -4.11 0.32 -6.93
C TYR A 52 -4.12 0.93 -5.52
N GLN A 53 -5.27 0.89 -4.85
CA GLN A 53 -5.36 1.31 -3.44
C GLN A 53 -4.57 0.37 -2.53
N ALA A 54 -4.63 -0.93 -2.77
CA ALA A 54 -3.83 -1.90 -2.04
C ALA A 54 -2.33 -1.57 -2.15
N TYR A 55 -1.83 -1.43 -3.39
CA TYR A 55 -0.45 -1.07 -3.66
C TYR A 55 -0.07 0.25 -2.98
N LYS A 56 -0.88 1.30 -3.14
CA LYS A 56 -0.63 2.61 -2.54
C LYS A 56 -0.34 2.48 -1.04
N TRP A 57 -1.26 1.88 -0.29
CA TRP A 57 -1.17 1.85 1.16
C TRP A 57 -0.07 0.90 1.66
N LEU A 58 0.16 -0.21 0.97
CA LEU A 58 1.27 -1.13 1.26
C LEU A 58 2.63 -0.47 0.98
N PHE A 59 2.76 0.24 -0.14
CA PHE A 59 3.98 0.95 -0.51
C PHE A 59 4.31 2.05 0.49
N ILE A 60 3.34 2.91 0.83
CA ILE A 60 3.52 3.98 1.83
C ILE A 60 3.94 3.38 3.19
N SER A 61 3.29 2.29 3.61
CA SER A 61 3.61 1.59 4.85
C SER A 61 5.08 1.12 4.88
N VAL A 62 5.56 0.49 3.79
CA VAL A 62 6.97 0.08 3.65
C VAL A 62 7.90 1.30 3.65
N ALA A 63 7.54 2.35 2.93
CA ALA A 63 8.30 3.60 2.82
C ALA A 63 8.48 4.33 4.15
N LEU A 64 7.46 4.28 5.01
CA LEU A 64 7.52 4.81 6.37
C LEU A 64 8.09 3.82 7.40
N GLY A 65 8.67 2.70 6.96
CA GLY A 65 9.48 1.79 7.77
C GLY A 65 8.77 0.55 8.30
N ASN A 66 7.54 0.26 7.87
CA ASN A 66 6.85 -0.97 8.25
C ASN A 66 7.20 -2.13 7.29
N GLU A 67 8.23 -2.88 7.68
CA GLU A 67 8.73 -4.00 6.87
C GLU A 67 7.73 -5.16 6.75
N THR A 68 6.72 -5.27 7.63
CA THR A 68 5.74 -6.37 7.54
C THR A 68 4.86 -6.28 6.29
N ALA A 69 4.66 -5.06 5.78
CA ALA A 69 3.87 -4.82 4.56
C ALA A 69 4.61 -5.23 3.27
N ARG A 70 5.91 -5.57 3.34
CA ARG A 70 6.71 -5.93 2.15
C ARG A 70 6.17 -7.17 1.44
N TYR A 71 5.76 -8.20 2.18
CA TYR A 71 5.25 -9.44 1.58
C TYR A 71 3.95 -9.18 0.82
N ASP A 72 3.05 -8.37 1.39
CA ASP A 72 1.78 -8.04 0.75
C ASP A 72 1.98 -7.08 -0.44
N LEU A 73 2.93 -6.13 -0.35
CA LEU A 73 3.30 -5.25 -1.46
C LEU A 73 3.80 -6.05 -2.67
N VAL A 74 4.60 -7.06 -2.39
CA VAL A 74 5.11 -7.99 -3.37
C VAL A 74 3.99 -8.84 -3.98
N GLU A 75 3.02 -9.27 -3.17
CA GLU A 75 1.85 -10.01 -3.65
C GLU A 75 0.99 -9.15 -4.58
N VAL A 76 0.69 -7.89 -4.21
CA VAL A 76 -0.08 -6.99 -5.09
C VAL A 76 0.65 -6.71 -6.40
N ASN A 77 1.99 -6.60 -6.38
CA ASN A 77 2.80 -6.47 -7.61
C ASN A 77 2.66 -7.67 -8.55
N THR A 78 2.33 -8.86 -8.07
CA THR A 78 2.08 -10.01 -8.95
C THR A 78 0.72 -9.97 -9.66
N ARG A 79 -0.19 -9.14 -9.16
CA ARG A 79 -1.56 -8.99 -9.67
C ARG A 79 -1.70 -7.80 -10.62
N LEU A 80 -0.68 -6.96 -10.70
CA LEU A 80 -0.64 -5.76 -11.53
C LEU A 80 0.43 -5.92 -12.63
N ASP A 81 0.16 -5.35 -13.81
CA ASP A 81 1.19 -5.19 -14.84
C ASP A 81 2.05 -3.93 -14.62
N TYR A 82 3.02 -3.70 -15.50
CA TYR A 82 3.96 -2.60 -15.38
C TYR A 82 3.29 -1.21 -15.40
N ASP A 83 2.32 -1.01 -16.30
CA ASP A 83 1.66 0.29 -16.44
C ASP A 83 0.73 0.53 -15.24
N GLN A 84 0.05 -0.53 -14.80
CA GLN A 84 -0.79 -0.52 -13.60
C GLN A 84 -0.01 -0.24 -12.31
N ILE A 85 1.18 -0.82 -12.15
CA ILE A 85 2.07 -0.51 -11.01
C ILE A 85 2.48 0.96 -11.04
N ASN A 86 2.74 1.53 -12.21
CA ASN A 86 3.10 2.95 -12.31
C ASN A 86 1.93 3.85 -11.91
N GLU A 87 0.71 3.54 -12.36
CA GLU A 87 -0.50 4.27 -11.95
C GLU A 87 -0.72 4.17 -10.43
N ALA A 88 -0.60 2.98 -9.86
CA ALA A 88 -0.74 2.79 -8.42
C ALA A 88 0.36 3.49 -7.61
N TYR A 89 1.58 3.53 -8.16
CA TYR A 89 2.71 4.25 -7.56
C TYR A 89 2.51 5.75 -7.57
N GLN A 90 1.95 6.33 -8.64
CA GLN A 90 1.60 7.76 -8.65
C GLN A 90 0.65 8.11 -7.51
N LEU A 91 -0.34 7.25 -7.19
CA LEU A 91 -1.23 7.50 -6.05
C LEU A 91 -0.50 7.52 -4.69
N ALA A 92 0.62 6.81 -4.57
CA ALA A 92 1.47 6.85 -3.38
C ALA A 92 2.34 8.11 -3.38
N GLU A 93 2.92 8.49 -4.52
CA GLU A 93 3.67 9.73 -4.68
C GLU A 93 2.80 10.96 -4.38
N ASP A 94 1.59 11.02 -4.92
CA ASP A 94 0.63 12.10 -4.65
C ASP A 94 0.36 12.24 -3.15
N TRP A 95 0.28 11.10 -2.43
CA TRP A 95 0.10 11.12 -0.98
C TRP A 95 1.34 11.68 -0.27
N PHE A 96 2.54 11.29 -0.71
CA PHE A 96 3.78 11.83 -0.15
C PHE A 96 3.92 13.32 -0.44
N GLU A 97 3.58 13.76 -1.64
CA GLU A 97 3.56 15.17 -2.02
C GLU A 97 2.58 15.93 -1.12
N GLU A 98 1.33 15.48 -0.99
CA GLU A 98 0.36 16.11 -0.09
C GLU A 98 0.84 16.22 1.37
N LYS A 99 1.62 15.24 1.87
CA LYS A 99 2.05 15.19 3.28
C LYS A 99 3.39 15.87 3.56
N PHE A 100 4.27 15.98 2.58
CA PHE A 100 5.65 16.42 2.77
C PHE A 100 6.05 17.64 1.93
N ASP A 101 5.18 18.17 1.05
CA ASP A 101 5.46 19.34 0.19
C ASP A 101 5.59 20.68 0.98
N GLU A 102 5.32 20.70 2.30
CA GLU A 102 5.57 21.89 3.13
C GLU A 102 7.03 22.04 3.60
N GLU A 103 7.93 21.06 3.40
CA GLU A 103 9.34 21.18 3.81
C GLU A 103 10.33 20.65 2.75
N PHE A 104 11.07 21.58 2.16
CA PHE A 104 12.36 21.43 1.46
C PHE A 104 12.40 20.97 -0.01
N GLU A 105 13.30 21.62 -0.75
CA GLU A 105 13.62 21.46 -2.17
C GLU A 105 13.70 20.00 -2.61
N ARG A 106 12.82 19.63 -3.54
CA ARG A 106 12.70 18.30 -4.16
C ARG A 106 13.97 17.97 -4.95
N ASP A 107 14.99 17.42 -4.30
CA ASP A 107 15.98 16.60 -5.01
C ASP A 107 15.28 15.28 -5.33
N GLU A 108 14.79 15.16 -6.57
CA GLU A 108 14.17 13.95 -7.12
C GLU A 108 15.09 12.71 -7.05
N SER A 109 16.36 12.87 -6.62
CA SER A 109 17.30 11.81 -6.23
C SER A 109 17.00 11.13 -4.87
N SER A 110 15.99 11.56 -4.11
CA SER A 110 15.89 11.34 -2.65
C SER A 110 15.03 10.16 -2.16
N TRP A 111 14.48 9.30 -3.04
CA TRP A 111 13.94 8.02 -2.54
C TRP A 111 15.09 7.07 -2.28
N SER A 112 15.16 6.50 -1.08
CA SER A 112 16.25 5.55 -0.77
C SER A 112 16.27 4.45 -1.83
N LEU A 113 17.46 4.05 -2.27
CA LEU A 113 17.64 2.97 -3.25
C LEU A 113 16.89 1.69 -2.84
N GLU A 114 16.67 1.51 -1.53
CA GLU A 114 15.86 0.43 -0.99
C GLU A 114 14.39 0.54 -1.37
N LEU A 115 13.77 1.73 -1.29
CA LEU A 115 12.36 1.92 -1.67
C LEU A 115 12.12 1.77 -3.18
N LEU A 116 13.07 2.21 -4.00
CA LEU A 116 13.00 2.02 -5.45
C LEU A 116 13.02 0.54 -5.85
N LYS A 117 13.68 -0.33 -5.08
CA LYS A 117 13.66 -1.79 -5.33
C LYS A 117 12.26 -2.36 -5.17
N TRP A 118 11.49 -1.84 -4.21
CA TRP A 118 10.16 -2.37 -3.87
C TRP A 118 9.08 -1.98 -4.88
N ARG A 119 9.31 -0.95 -5.70
CA ARG A 119 8.37 -0.49 -6.73
C ARG A 119 7.92 -1.61 -7.69
N PHE A 120 8.84 -2.50 -8.08
CA PHE A 120 8.56 -3.61 -9.01
C PHE A 120 8.95 -4.97 -8.43
N ALA A 121 9.06 -5.07 -7.11
CA ALA A 121 9.53 -6.31 -6.49
C ALA A 121 8.51 -7.43 -6.71
N LEU A 122 8.96 -8.50 -7.37
CA LEU A 122 8.26 -9.77 -7.46
C LEU A 122 8.56 -10.60 -6.20
N PRO A 123 7.72 -11.60 -5.87
CA PRO A 123 7.98 -12.49 -4.75
C PRO A 123 9.35 -13.12 -4.90
N LEU A 124 10.17 -12.89 -3.87
CA LEU A 124 11.39 -13.65 -3.64
C LEU A 124 10.95 -15.09 -3.33
N VAL A 125 10.61 -15.83 -4.38
CA VAL A 125 10.48 -17.28 -4.31
C VAL A 125 11.88 -17.79 -4.02
N ASN A 126 12.09 -18.24 -2.79
CA ASN A 126 13.27 -18.99 -2.39
C ASN A 126 13.02 -20.48 -2.60
#